data_AF-A0A1X2GQE3-F1
#
_entry.id   AF-A0A1X2GQE3-F1
#
_cell.length_a   1.000
_cell.length_b   1.000
_cell.length_c   1.000
_cell.angle_alpha   90.00
_cell.angle_beta   90.00
_cell.angle_gamma   90.00
#
_symmetry.space_group_name_H-M   'P 1'
#
loop_
_entity.id
_entity.type
_entity.pdbx_description
1 polymer ?
#
loop_
_entity_poly.entity_id
_entity_poly.type
_entity_poly.pdbx_seq_one_letter_code
_entity_poly.pdbx_strand_id
1 'polypeptide(L)'
;MPSWLDKIDNRPLRTRIEQVLATSNDQVCAAFEALANFYQHGLPDTTDHPEKRRKITNIPSNESPIIIIKDISFQAPARKRLILQITASELVLINEKTNTIEFSCPILDIQHAVAVPTPERPQGASTFALFTSAEAIVFSLPEKGPPMTIHHANSHSEYTTADEKRKAIVDVLTSHIVSADQMAMPSRQHFTCTGVSASTGKPEPSRAYVNTYMHTKEGFLYFLPLGILFGFKKPTLFIPTRAIAATVITSVTQRTFDLKVCLAPDAQPLGAPAAALASYLQDNKLQLPFSMIEQPEYGGIDQYIKKLGINDQSMTEETKAPEPAKKAEKY
;
A
#
# COMPACT_ATOMS: atom_id res chain seq x y z
N MET A 1 28.95 -31.11 -7.53
CA MET A 1 27.50 -30.90 -7.35
C MET A 1 27.21 -30.84 -5.86
N PRO A 2 26.41 -29.87 -5.39
CA PRO A 2 26.11 -29.70 -3.96
C PRO A 2 25.40 -30.91 -3.35
N SER A 3 25.81 -31.35 -2.16
CA SER A 3 25.31 -32.56 -1.50
C SER A 3 23.85 -32.47 -1.01
N TRP A 4 23.29 -31.26 -0.92
CA TRP A 4 21.91 -31.03 -0.50
C TRP A 4 20.88 -31.28 -1.61
N LEU A 5 21.27 -31.23 -2.89
CA LEU A 5 20.38 -31.51 -4.02
C LEU A 5 19.90 -32.96 -4.04
N ASP A 6 20.73 -33.88 -3.55
CA ASP A 6 20.40 -35.30 -3.45
C ASP A 6 19.28 -35.59 -2.45
N LYS A 7 18.97 -34.62 -1.57
CA LYS A 7 17.91 -34.73 -0.58
C LYS A 7 16.55 -34.24 -1.09
N ILE A 8 16.45 -33.78 -2.34
CA ILE A 8 15.19 -33.34 -2.94
C ILE A 8 14.51 -34.52 -3.64
N ASP A 9 13.49 -35.09 -3.00
CA ASP A 9 12.73 -36.22 -3.54
C ASP A 9 11.91 -35.86 -4.80
N ASN A 10 11.56 -34.58 -4.95
CA ASN A 10 10.85 -34.06 -6.11
C ASN A 10 11.80 -33.93 -7.32
N ARG A 11 11.86 -34.97 -8.15
CA ARG A 11 12.72 -35.02 -9.35
C ARG A 11 12.52 -33.82 -10.30
N PRO A 12 11.28 -33.42 -10.69
CA PRO A 12 11.09 -32.23 -11.53
C PRO A 12 11.67 -30.95 -10.95
N LEU A 13 11.53 -30.73 -9.64
CA LEU A 13 12.08 -29.57 -8.95
C LEU A 13 13.62 -29.64 -8.93
N ARG A 14 14.18 -30.80 -8.58
CA ARG A 14 15.63 -31.03 -8.59
C ARG A 14 16.25 -30.71 -9.94
N THR A 15 15.69 -31.22 -11.04
CA THR A 15 16.20 -30.95 -12.40
C THR A 15 16.14 -29.47 -12.76
N ARG A 16 15.10 -28.74 -12.34
CA ARG A 16 15.01 -27.28 -12.56
C ARG A 16 16.09 -26.53 -11.78
N ILE A 17 16.33 -26.91 -10.52
CA ILE A 17 17.38 -26.31 -9.71
C ILE A 17 18.76 -26.61 -10.30
N GLU A 18 19.01 -27.85 -10.75
CA GLU A 18 20.26 -28.22 -11.43
C GLU A 18 20.51 -27.38 -12.69
N GLN A 19 19.47 -27.09 -13.48
CA GLN A 19 19.58 -26.20 -14.66
C GLN A 19 19.91 -24.75 -14.28
N VAL A 20 19.30 -24.23 -13.21
CA VAL A 20 19.60 -22.89 -12.69
C VAL A 20 21.03 -22.82 -12.17
N LEU A 21 21.48 -23.82 -11.40
CA LEU A 21 22.84 -23.85 -10.87
C LEU A 21 23.91 -24.00 -11.96
N ALA A 22 23.60 -24.72 -13.05
CA ALA A 22 24.50 -24.87 -14.19
C ALA A 22 24.67 -23.58 -15.01
N THR A 23 23.75 -22.62 -14.88
CA THR A 23 23.71 -21.38 -15.67
C THR A 23 23.96 -20.12 -14.85
N SER A 24 24.09 -20.25 -13.52
CA SER A 24 24.21 -19.14 -12.57
C SER A 24 25.62 -19.01 -12.00
N ASN A 25 25.90 -17.88 -11.33
CA ASN A 25 27.17 -17.63 -10.64
C ASN A 25 27.22 -18.28 -9.24
N ASP A 26 28.41 -18.30 -8.63
CA ASP A 26 28.66 -18.94 -7.32
C ASP A 26 27.80 -18.35 -6.17
N GLN A 27 27.35 -17.10 -6.29
CA GLN A 27 26.49 -16.47 -5.29
C GLN A 27 25.09 -17.08 -5.25
N VAL A 28 24.53 -17.42 -6.42
CA VAL A 28 23.23 -18.11 -6.50
C VAL A 28 23.34 -19.51 -5.88
N CYS A 29 24.43 -20.24 -6.16
CA CYS A 29 24.71 -21.53 -5.54
C CYS A 29 24.76 -21.43 -4.01
N ALA A 30 25.46 -20.43 -3.47
CA ALA A 30 25.57 -20.20 -2.03
C ALA A 30 24.22 -19.85 -1.39
N ALA A 31 23.36 -19.08 -2.08
CA ALA A 31 22.03 -18.74 -1.59
C ALA A 31 21.12 -19.97 -1.49
N PHE A 32 21.13 -20.85 -2.50
CA PHE A 32 20.37 -22.10 -2.45
C PHE A 32 20.87 -23.04 -1.35
N GLU A 33 22.18 -23.10 -1.12
CA GLU A 33 22.76 -23.90 -0.03
C GLU A 33 22.39 -23.33 1.35
N ALA A 34 22.42 -22.01 1.52
CA ALA A 34 21.98 -21.35 2.75
C ALA A 34 20.48 -21.61 3.02
N LEU A 35 19.64 -21.55 1.99
CA LEU A 35 18.22 -21.86 2.08
C LEU A 35 17.99 -23.33 2.46
N ALA A 36 18.72 -24.26 1.83
CA ALA A 36 18.65 -25.68 2.13
C ALA A 36 19.04 -25.98 3.58
N ASN A 37 20.10 -25.32 4.07
CA ASN A 37 20.54 -25.45 5.47
C ASN A 37 19.52 -24.85 6.44
N PHE A 38 18.90 -23.71 6.12
CA PHE A 38 17.84 -23.09 6.92
C PHE A 38 16.66 -24.04 7.15
N TYR A 39 16.17 -24.68 6.07
CA TYR A 39 15.05 -25.61 6.18
C TYR A 39 15.42 -26.98 6.78
N GLN A 40 16.69 -27.39 6.71
CA GLN A 40 17.16 -28.64 7.31
C GLN A 40 17.44 -28.54 8.81
N HIS A 41 17.86 -27.36 9.28
CA HIS A 41 18.37 -27.21 10.64
C HIS A 41 17.56 -26.28 11.53
N GLY A 42 16.64 -25.47 10.98
CA GLY A 42 15.87 -24.50 11.75
C GLY A 42 16.74 -23.40 12.38
N LEU A 43 16.11 -22.39 12.99
CA LEU A 43 16.80 -21.26 13.63
C LEU A 43 17.75 -21.74 14.74
N PRO A 44 18.97 -21.19 14.87
CA PRO A 44 19.66 -21.22 16.15
C PRO A 44 18.84 -20.40 17.16
N ASP A 45 18.53 -21.03 18.28
CA ASP A 45 17.78 -20.46 19.39
C ASP A 45 18.57 -19.28 20.01
N THR A 46 18.10 -18.06 19.79
CA THR A 46 18.55 -16.89 20.56
C THR A 46 17.33 -16.22 21.17
N THR A 47 16.96 -16.71 22.35
CA THR A 47 16.25 -15.93 23.35
C THR A 47 17.13 -14.76 23.79
N ASP A 48 16.82 -13.54 23.35
CA ASP A 48 17.12 -12.35 24.16
C ASP A 48 16.24 -11.14 23.78
N HIS A 49 16.01 -10.31 24.79
CA HIS A 49 15.04 -9.22 24.94
C HIS A 49 14.94 -8.15 23.83
N PRO A 50 13.84 -7.36 23.77
CA PRO A 50 13.58 -6.42 22.69
C PRO A 50 14.53 -5.21 22.79
N GLU A 51 15.56 -5.18 21.94
CA GLU A 51 16.41 -4.00 21.82
C GLU A 51 15.68 -2.85 21.11
N LYS A 52 15.71 -1.69 21.77
CA LYS A 52 15.31 -0.38 21.24
C LYS A 52 15.95 -0.15 19.87
N ARG A 53 15.14 0.28 18.91
CA ARG A 53 15.51 0.73 17.55
C ARG A 53 16.88 1.44 17.53
N ARG A 54 17.92 0.68 17.19
CA ARG A 54 19.25 1.20 16.85
C ARG A 54 19.20 1.80 15.45
N LYS A 55 19.80 2.98 15.27
CA LYS A 55 20.16 3.53 13.96
C LYS A 55 20.99 2.48 13.23
N ILE A 56 20.55 2.07 12.05
CA ILE A 56 21.31 1.16 11.18
C ILE A 56 22.57 1.91 10.73
N THR A 57 23.74 1.40 11.12
CA THR A 57 25.04 1.78 10.55
C THR A 57 25.16 1.19 9.15
N ASN A 58 25.42 2.06 8.17
CA ASN A 58 25.68 1.80 6.75
C ASN A 58 26.46 0.50 6.49
N ILE A 59 25.85 -0.45 5.80
CA ILE A 59 26.55 -1.22 4.78
C ILE A 59 26.05 -0.62 3.46
N PRO A 60 26.89 0.10 2.68
CA PRO A 60 26.47 0.52 1.35
C PRO A 60 26.21 -0.75 0.55
N SER A 61 24.99 -0.90 0.03
CA SER A 61 24.72 -1.81 -1.07
C SER A 61 25.73 -1.50 -2.18
N ASN A 62 26.51 -2.50 -2.58
CA ASN A 62 27.58 -2.37 -3.58
C ASN A 62 27.01 -2.32 -5.02
N GLU A 63 25.68 -2.27 -5.15
CA GLU A 63 25.00 -2.19 -6.43
C GLU A 63 24.95 -0.75 -6.94
N SER A 64 25.27 -0.58 -8.21
CA SER A 64 25.16 0.71 -8.88
C SER A 64 23.69 1.09 -9.06
N PRO A 65 23.31 2.37 -8.83
CA PRO A 65 21.95 2.82 -9.05
C PRO A 65 21.58 2.75 -10.52
N ILE A 66 20.40 2.17 -10.81
CA ILE A 66 19.83 2.12 -12.15
C ILE A 66 19.01 3.38 -12.42
N ILE A 67 18.27 3.83 -11.40
CA ILE A 67 17.43 5.03 -11.43
C ILE A 67 17.71 5.89 -10.21
N ILE A 68 17.81 7.21 -10.43
CA ILE A 68 17.86 8.21 -9.36
C ILE A 68 16.84 9.31 -9.68
N ILE A 69 15.91 9.54 -8.77
CA ILE A 69 14.91 10.60 -8.87
C ILE A 69 15.11 11.59 -7.73
N LYS A 70 15.28 12.86 -8.10
CA LYS A 70 15.48 13.96 -7.17
C LYS A 70 14.21 14.78 -7.00
N ASP A 71 14.23 15.70 -6.02
CA ASP A 71 13.15 16.65 -5.76
C ASP A 71 11.80 16.04 -5.37
N ILE A 72 11.80 14.85 -4.75
CA ILE A 72 10.59 14.19 -4.27
C ILE A 72 10.32 14.55 -2.80
N SER A 73 9.08 14.96 -2.50
CA SER A 73 8.62 15.22 -1.15
C SER A 73 7.96 13.98 -0.54
N PHE A 74 8.64 13.33 0.41
CA PHE A 74 8.12 12.18 1.13
C PHE A 74 7.26 12.61 2.34
N GLN A 75 6.22 11.83 2.61
CA GLN A 75 5.37 11.91 3.81
C GLN A 75 5.68 10.75 4.76
N ALA A 76 6.00 9.57 4.22
CA ALA A 76 6.44 8.38 4.93
C ALA A 76 7.59 7.71 4.15
N PRO A 77 8.62 7.15 4.82
CA PRO A 77 8.71 6.92 6.27
C PRO A 77 9.02 8.19 7.09
N ALA A 78 9.50 9.25 6.46
CA ALA A 78 9.76 10.53 7.11
C ALA A 78 9.27 11.70 6.23
N ARG A 79 8.75 12.74 6.87
CA ARG A 79 8.22 13.93 6.19
C ARG A 79 9.33 14.90 5.82
N LYS A 80 10.02 14.66 4.69
CA LYS A 80 11.11 15.48 4.18
C LYS A 80 11.35 15.22 2.70
N ARG A 81 12.13 16.09 2.04
CA ARG A 81 12.61 15.84 0.68
C ARG A 81 13.75 14.84 0.71
N LEU A 82 13.68 13.82 -0.13
CA LEU A 82 14.68 12.75 -0.25
C LEU A 82 14.89 12.43 -1.74
N ILE A 83 16.03 11.83 -2.03
CA ILE A 83 16.33 11.22 -3.32
C ILE A 83 15.79 9.79 -3.28
N LEU A 84 15.03 9.40 -4.30
CA LEU A 84 14.62 8.02 -4.53
C LEU A 84 15.65 7.36 -5.45
N GLN A 85 16.31 6.33 -4.96
CA GLN A 85 17.27 5.53 -5.72
C GLN A 85 16.74 4.10 -5.86
N ILE A 86 16.89 3.52 -7.05
CA ILE A 86 16.52 2.14 -7.35
C ILE A 86 17.76 1.42 -7.88
N THR A 87 18.12 0.31 -7.26
CA THR A 87 19.18 -0.61 -7.73
C THR A 87 18.55 -1.85 -8.38
N ALA A 88 19.34 -2.90 -8.61
CA ALA A 88 18.79 -4.14 -9.15
C ALA A 88 17.88 -4.87 -8.15
N SER A 89 18.16 -4.73 -6.84
CA SER A 89 17.44 -5.44 -5.78
C SER A 89 16.79 -4.55 -4.72
N GLU A 90 17.13 -3.27 -4.63
CA GLU A 90 16.69 -2.39 -3.53
C GLU A 90 16.10 -1.05 -3.97
N LEU A 91 15.17 -0.56 -3.17
CA LEU A 91 14.73 0.83 -3.14
C LEU A 91 15.39 1.53 -1.96
N VAL A 92 16.06 2.66 -2.22
CA VAL A 92 16.80 3.42 -1.21
C VAL A 92 16.34 4.87 -1.21
N LEU A 93 16.09 5.43 -0.02
CA LEU A 93 15.79 6.83 0.18
C LEU A 93 16.98 7.53 0.85
N ILE A 94 17.52 8.54 0.16
CA ILE A 94 18.75 9.23 0.59
C ILE A 94 18.43 10.68 0.94
N ASN A 95 18.98 11.16 2.05
CA ASN A 95 18.92 12.56 2.40
C ASN A 95 19.88 13.36 1.52
N GLU A 96 19.35 14.27 0.72
CA GLU A 96 20.13 15.06 -0.24
C GLU A 96 21.23 15.91 0.41
N LYS A 97 21.03 16.40 1.65
CA LYS A 97 21.99 17.29 2.31
C LYS A 97 23.13 16.55 2.98
N THR A 98 22.83 15.41 3.60
CA THR A 98 23.79 14.65 4.41
C THR A 98 24.37 13.45 3.66
N ASN A 99 23.78 13.11 2.51
CA ASN A 99 24.08 11.89 1.74
C ASN A 99 23.97 10.60 2.56
N THR A 100 23.08 10.59 3.55
CA THR A 100 22.83 9.43 4.42
C THR A 100 21.58 8.69 3.96
N ILE A 101 21.64 7.35 4.00
CA ILE A 101 20.48 6.49 3.78
C ILE A 101 19.50 6.68 4.95
N GLU A 102 18.28 7.08 4.64
CA GLU A 102 17.20 7.30 5.61
C GLU A 102 16.25 6.11 5.68
N PHE A 103 16.14 5.37 4.59
CA PHE A 103 15.33 4.17 4.47
C PHE A 103 15.85 3.33 3.31
N SER A 104 15.74 2.01 3.45
CA SER A 104 15.93 1.08 2.33
C SER A 104 15.02 -0.13 2.53
N CYS A 105 14.60 -0.74 1.43
CA CYS A 105 13.94 -2.04 1.45
C CYS A 105 14.23 -2.81 0.14
N PRO A 106 14.22 -4.15 0.18
CA PRO A 106 14.20 -4.96 -1.01
C PRO A 106 13.02 -4.59 -1.93
N ILE A 107 13.25 -4.52 -3.23
CA ILE A 107 12.18 -4.31 -4.22
C ILE A 107 11.13 -5.42 -4.12
N LEU A 108 11.59 -6.66 -3.88
CA LEU A 108 10.72 -7.83 -3.75
C LEU A 108 9.76 -7.76 -2.55
N ASP A 109 10.05 -6.91 -1.56
CA ASP A 109 9.16 -6.71 -0.41
C ASP A 109 8.00 -5.75 -0.74
N ILE A 110 8.10 -5.00 -1.84
CA ILE A 110 7.06 -4.08 -2.30
C ILE A 110 6.02 -4.88 -3.10
N GLN A 111 4.83 -5.03 -2.52
CA GLN A 111 3.77 -5.90 -3.07
C GLN A 111 2.73 -5.13 -3.88
N HIS A 112 2.64 -3.81 -3.68
CA HIS A 112 1.66 -2.98 -4.35
C HIS A 112 2.11 -1.51 -4.43
N ALA A 113 1.61 -0.81 -5.43
CA ALA A 113 1.79 0.63 -5.57
C ALA A 113 0.49 1.30 -5.98
N VAL A 114 0.33 2.57 -5.62
CA VAL A 114 -0.80 3.40 -6.03
C VAL A 114 -0.33 4.73 -6.58
N ALA A 115 -1.07 5.28 -7.54
CA ALA A 115 -0.97 6.68 -7.94
C ALA A 115 -2.36 7.30 -7.97
N VAL A 116 -2.59 8.28 -7.09
CA VAL A 116 -3.90 8.91 -6.91
C VAL A 116 -3.78 10.44 -6.89
N PRO A 117 -4.84 11.19 -7.25
CA PRO A 117 -4.88 12.63 -7.01
C PRO A 117 -4.65 12.93 -5.53
N THR A 118 -3.81 13.91 -5.23
CA THR A 118 -3.55 14.32 -3.85
C THR A 118 -4.84 14.91 -3.23
N PRO A 119 -5.28 14.42 -2.07
CA PRO A 119 -6.48 14.95 -1.43
C PRO A 119 -6.36 16.43 -1.13
N GLU A 120 -7.46 17.16 -1.27
CA GLU A 120 -7.60 18.58 -0.89
C GLU A 120 -6.59 19.52 -1.58
N ARG A 121 -6.01 19.07 -2.69
CA ARG A 121 -5.11 19.85 -3.53
C ARG A 121 -5.77 20.12 -4.87
N PRO A 122 -5.37 21.21 -5.56
CA PRO A 122 -5.89 21.49 -6.90
C PRO A 122 -5.58 20.35 -7.88
N GLN A 123 -6.37 20.30 -8.94
CA GLN A 123 -6.26 19.29 -9.99
C GLN A 123 -4.82 19.26 -10.57
N GLY A 124 -4.20 18.07 -10.54
CA GLY A 124 -2.86 17.81 -11.09
C GLY A 124 -1.83 17.35 -10.05
N ALA A 125 -1.99 17.70 -8.77
CA ALA A 125 -1.14 17.15 -7.72
C ALA A 125 -1.38 15.64 -7.56
N SER A 126 -0.32 14.85 -7.50
CA SER A 126 -0.40 13.38 -7.40
C SER A 126 0.33 12.87 -6.18
N THR A 127 -0.26 11.89 -5.51
CA THR A 127 0.35 11.15 -4.40
C THR A 127 0.54 9.70 -4.80
N PHE A 128 1.71 9.20 -4.47
CA PHE A 128 2.14 7.84 -4.69
C PHE A 128 2.35 7.17 -3.34
N ALA A 129 1.98 5.90 -3.26
CA ALA A 129 2.36 5.07 -2.13
C ALA A 129 2.79 3.69 -2.60
N LEU A 130 3.90 3.20 -2.04
CA LEU A 130 4.41 1.85 -2.23
C LEU A 130 4.19 1.08 -0.93
N PHE A 131 3.72 -0.15 -1.04
CA PHE A 131 3.26 -0.95 0.09
C PHE A 131 4.07 -2.22 0.22
N THR A 132 4.70 -2.40 1.37
CA THR A 132 5.13 -3.71 1.86
C THR A 132 4.07 -4.29 2.77
N SER A 133 4.28 -5.51 3.28
CA SER A 133 3.40 -6.08 4.30
C SER A 133 3.38 -5.26 5.60
N ALA A 134 4.46 -4.53 5.91
CA ALA A 134 4.63 -3.86 7.19
C ALA A 134 4.56 -2.33 7.11
N GLU A 135 4.90 -1.71 5.98
CA GLU A 135 5.05 -0.26 5.89
C GLU A 135 4.60 0.29 4.55
N ALA A 136 4.20 1.56 4.57
CA ALA A 136 3.89 2.34 3.38
C ALA A 136 4.93 3.45 3.19
N ILE A 137 5.50 3.52 2.00
CA ILE A 137 6.38 4.61 1.55
C ILE A 137 5.49 5.56 0.76
N VAL A 138 5.35 6.80 1.22
CA VAL A 138 4.37 7.76 0.66
C VAL A 138 5.08 9.02 0.24
N PHE A 139 4.84 9.47 -0.98
CA PHE A 139 5.39 10.72 -1.50
C PHE A 139 4.43 11.40 -2.47
N SER A 140 4.61 12.70 -2.67
CA SER A 140 3.74 13.49 -3.54
C SER A 140 4.54 14.35 -4.50
N LEU A 141 3.98 14.55 -5.69
CA LEU A 141 4.43 15.50 -6.68
C LEU A 141 3.48 16.71 -6.65
N PRO A 142 4.01 17.93 -6.44
CA PRO A 142 3.18 19.12 -6.49
C PRO A 142 2.73 19.39 -7.95
N GLU A 143 1.56 20.01 -8.11
CA GLU A 143 1.06 20.46 -9.41
C GLU A 143 2.04 21.45 -10.07
N LYS A 144 2.52 22.42 -9.27
CA LYS A 144 3.50 23.44 -9.67
C LYS A 144 4.77 23.27 -8.84
N GLY A 145 5.92 23.29 -9.50
CA GLY A 145 7.21 23.12 -8.85
C GLY A 145 8.34 23.04 -9.88
N PRO A 146 9.60 22.92 -9.42
CA PRO A 146 10.74 22.76 -10.31
C PRO A 146 10.58 21.53 -11.23
N PRO A 147 11.30 21.46 -12.36
CA PRO A 147 11.41 20.24 -13.15
C PRO A 147 11.81 19.06 -12.27
N MET A 148 11.23 17.89 -12.52
CA MET A 148 11.64 16.64 -11.89
C MET A 148 12.65 15.98 -12.80
N THR A 149 13.82 15.62 -12.26
CA THR A 149 14.86 14.94 -13.02
C THR A 149 14.91 13.46 -12.65
N ILE A 150 14.82 12.59 -13.65
CA ILE A 150 15.08 11.16 -13.53
C ILE A 150 16.41 10.88 -14.23
N HIS A 151 17.39 10.42 -13.46
CA HIS A 151 18.66 9.93 -13.99
C HIS A 151 18.57 8.42 -14.20
N HIS A 152 18.94 7.99 -15.39
CA HIS A 152 19.25 6.61 -15.75
C HIS A 152 20.78 6.45 -15.79
N ALA A 153 21.29 5.22 -15.88
CA ALA A 153 22.73 4.93 -15.86
C ALA A 153 23.60 5.84 -16.77
N ASN A 154 23.12 6.18 -17.97
CA ASN A 154 23.87 6.97 -18.96
C ASN A 154 23.10 8.19 -19.50
N SER A 155 21.96 8.55 -18.94
CA SER A 155 21.13 9.65 -19.43
C SER A 155 20.31 10.27 -18.31
N HIS A 156 19.78 11.46 -18.54
CA HIS A 156 18.75 12.02 -17.67
C HIS A 156 17.60 12.55 -18.51
N SER A 157 16.43 12.65 -17.90
CA SER A 157 15.24 13.24 -18.49
C SER A 157 14.61 14.19 -17.48
N GLU A 158 14.21 15.36 -17.96
CA GLU A 158 13.53 16.36 -17.16
C GLU A 158 12.06 16.43 -17.55
N TYR A 159 11.20 16.44 -16.54
CA TYR A 159 9.75 16.49 -16.69
C TYR A 159 9.23 17.75 -16.03
N THR A 160 8.43 18.54 -16.74
CA THR A 160 8.04 19.88 -16.29
C THR A 160 6.58 19.93 -15.86
N THR A 161 5.69 19.30 -16.62
CA THR A 161 4.25 19.30 -16.34
C THR A 161 3.86 18.25 -15.32
N ALA A 162 2.75 18.46 -14.62
CA ALA A 162 2.26 17.52 -13.61
C ALA A 162 1.93 16.13 -14.20
N ASP A 163 1.34 16.10 -15.40
CA ASP A 163 0.99 14.85 -16.07
C ASP A 163 2.20 14.08 -16.58
N GLU A 164 3.19 14.77 -17.15
CA GLU A 164 4.47 14.15 -17.53
C GLU A 164 5.18 13.55 -16.32
N LYS A 165 5.28 14.31 -15.22
CA LYS A 165 5.90 13.85 -13.98
C LYS A 165 5.18 12.63 -13.43
N ARG A 166 3.84 12.66 -13.40
CA ARG A 166 3.02 11.54 -12.95
C ARG A 166 3.27 10.30 -13.81
N LYS A 167 3.23 10.46 -15.14
CA LYS A 167 3.48 9.36 -16.08
C LYS A 167 4.88 8.79 -15.92
N ALA A 168 5.91 9.63 -15.81
CA ALA A 168 7.28 9.20 -15.64
C ALA A 168 7.49 8.38 -14.35
N ILE A 169 6.89 8.79 -13.22
CA ILE A 169 6.93 7.97 -12.00
C ILE A 169 6.19 6.66 -12.20
N VAL A 170 4.98 6.66 -12.77
CA VAL A 170 4.24 5.41 -13.04
C VAL A 170 5.08 4.45 -13.88
N ASP A 171 5.70 4.95 -14.96
CA ASP A 171 6.52 4.15 -15.87
C ASP A 171 7.77 3.59 -15.16
N VAL A 172 8.43 4.38 -14.29
CA VAL A 172 9.56 3.87 -13.47
C VAL A 172 9.09 2.80 -12.49
N LEU A 173 7.99 3.03 -11.77
CA LEU A 173 7.48 2.08 -10.78
C LEU A 173 7.09 0.75 -11.44
N THR A 174 6.42 0.79 -12.60
CA THR A 174 5.97 -0.42 -13.31
C THR A 174 7.08 -1.14 -14.07
N SER A 175 8.20 -0.45 -14.37
CA SER A 175 9.34 -1.05 -15.06
C SER A 175 10.36 -1.66 -14.09
N HIS A 176 10.42 -1.18 -12.85
CA HIS A 176 11.50 -1.53 -11.92
C HIS A 176 11.06 -2.03 -10.55
N ILE A 177 9.83 -1.76 -10.10
CA ILE A 177 9.42 -2.05 -8.72
C ILE A 177 8.24 -3.02 -8.67
N VAL A 178 7.15 -2.73 -9.37
CA VAL A 178 5.93 -3.53 -9.36
C VAL A 178 5.50 -3.89 -10.77
N SER A 179 4.73 -4.95 -10.93
CA SER A 179 4.06 -5.26 -12.20
C SER A 179 2.84 -4.35 -12.41
N ALA A 180 2.35 -4.24 -13.65
CA ALA A 180 1.21 -3.37 -13.98
C ALA A 180 -0.09 -3.75 -13.24
N ASP A 181 -0.28 -5.03 -12.94
CA ASP A 181 -1.40 -5.58 -12.15
C ASP A 181 -1.24 -5.38 -10.63
N GLN A 182 -0.12 -4.81 -10.19
CA GLN A 182 0.16 -4.40 -8.82
C GLN A 182 0.15 -2.86 -8.66
N MET A 183 -0.19 -2.13 -9.71
CA MET A 183 -0.26 -0.66 -9.71
C MET A 183 -1.71 -0.19 -9.81
N ALA A 184 -2.27 0.33 -8.72
CA ALA A 184 -3.65 0.82 -8.70
C ALA A 184 -3.76 2.33 -8.96
N MET A 185 -4.71 2.71 -9.79
CA MET A 185 -5.05 4.11 -10.10
C MET A 185 -6.57 4.29 -10.12
N PRO A 186 -7.09 5.50 -9.84
CA PRO A 186 -8.52 5.74 -9.89
C PRO A 186 -9.10 5.47 -11.27
N SER A 187 -10.29 4.89 -11.30
CA SER A 187 -11.01 4.59 -12.53
C SER A 187 -12.47 4.96 -12.33
N ARG A 188 -12.97 5.91 -13.14
CA ARG A 188 -14.39 6.30 -13.12
C ARG A 188 -15.34 5.15 -13.42
N GLN A 189 -14.84 4.12 -14.09
CA GLN A 189 -15.61 2.90 -14.33
C GLN A 189 -15.85 2.11 -13.03
N HIS A 190 -14.96 2.22 -12.04
CA HIS A 190 -15.04 1.48 -10.78
C HIS A 190 -15.67 2.32 -9.69
N PHE A 191 -15.29 3.60 -9.58
CA PHE A 191 -15.80 4.48 -8.56
C PHE A 191 -15.92 5.90 -9.09
N THR A 192 -17.06 6.54 -8.81
CA THR A 192 -17.26 7.96 -9.01
C THR A 192 -17.72 8.54 -7.69
N CYS A 193 -16.97 9.53 -7.20
CA CYS A 193 -17.32 10.27 -6.01
C CYS A 193 -18.52 11.18 -6.29
N THR A 194 -19.48 11.20 -5.37
CA THR A 194 -20.76 11.91 -5.54
C THR A 194 -20.99 12.99 -4.49
N GLY A 195 -20.13 13.08 -3.48
CA GLY A 195 -20.18 14.16 -2.51
C GLY A 195 -19.68 15.50 -3.07
N VAL A 196 -19.80 16.51 -2.21
CA VAL A 196 -19.44 17.89 -2.54
C VAL A 196 -18.11 18.26 -1.91
N SER A 197 -17.45 19.25 -2.50
CA SER A 197 -16.24 19.86 -1.96
C SER A 197 -16.52 20.47 -0.58
N ALA A 198 -15.73 20.10 0.44
CA ALA A 198 -15.89 20.62 1.79
C ALA A 198 -15.68 22.15 1.88
N SER A 199 -14.86 22.72 0.99
CA SER A 199 -14.55 24.15 0.96
C SER A 199 -15.56 24.98 0.17
N THR A 200 -16.15 24.41 -0.89
CA THR A 200 -17.04 25.17 -1.79
C THR A 200 -18.51 24.75 -1.75
N GLY A 201 -18.81 23.59 -1.16
CA GLY A 201 -20.15 23.00 -1.15
C GLY A 201 -20.68 22.57 -2.52
N LYS A 202 -19.85 22.61 -3.57
CA LYS A 202 -20.22 22.26 -4.94
C LYS A 202 -19.78 20.84 -5.30
N PRO A 203 -20.47 20.15 -6.22
CA PRO A 203 -20.00 18.88 -6.77
C PRO A 203 -18.58 19.04 -7.33
N GLU A 204 -17.72 18.07 -7.04
CA GLU A 204 -16.35 18.04 -7.54
C GLU A 204 -16.15 16.76 -8.37
N PRO A 205 -16.49 16.77 -9.67
CA PRO A 205 -16.50 15.55 -10.47
C PRO A 205 -15.13 14.91 -10.64
N SER A 206 -14.04 15.65 -10.46
CA SER A 206 -12.65 15.16 -10.50
C SER A 206 -12.20 14.51 -9.20
N ARG A 207 -12.97 14.62 -8.11
CA ARG A 207 -12.63 14.01 -6.83
C ARG A 207 -12.67 12.50 -6.96
N ALA A 208 -11.63 11.84 -6.47
CA ALA A 208 -11.45 10.39 -6.57
C ALA A 208 -11.41 9.71 -5.20
N TYR A 209 -11.75 10.43 -4.13
CA TYR A 209 -11.64 9.98 -2.75
C TYR A 209 -12.85 10.42 -1.92
N VAL A 210 -13.02 9.75 -0.79
CA VAL A 210 -14.04 10.02 0.22
C VAL A 210 -13.36 10.41 1.52
N ASN A 211 -13.85 11.47 2.17
CA ASN A 211 -13.38 11.86 3.49
C ASN A 211 -13.92 10.88 4.54
N THR A 212 -13.08 10.45 5.47
CA THR A 212 -13.48 9.54 6.53
C THR A 212 -12.56 9.64 7.75
N TYR A 213 -12.90 8.89 8.80
CA TYR A 213 -12.06 8.69 9.97
C TYR A 213 -11.85 7.20 10.20
N MET A 214 -10.61 6.77 10.37
CA MET A 214 -10.31 5.48 10.96
C MET A 214 -10.12 5.68 12.46
N HIS A 215 -11.19 5.41 13.22
CA HIS A 215 -11.28 5.75 14.63
C HIS A 215 -11.11 7.28 14.87
N THR A 216 -10.05 7.73 15.54
CA THR A 216 -9.79 9.17 15.77
C THR A 216 -8.95 9.82 14.67
N LYS A 217 -8.51 9.04 13.67
CA LYS A 217 -7.59 9.51 12.62
C LYS A 217 -8.35 9.84 11.35
N GLU A 218 -8.41 11.12 11.05
CA GLU A 218 -8.87 11.62 9.74
C GLU A 218 -8.02 11.05 8.60
N GLY A 219 -8.67 10.68 7.51
CA GLY A 219 -8.02 10.24 6.29
C GLY A 219 -8.97 10.20 5.09
N PHE A 220 -8.50 9.60 4.01
CA PHE A 220 -9.18 9.55 2.74
C PHE A 220 -9.26 8.10 2.26
N LEU A 221 -10.44 7.69 1.81
CA LEU A 221 -10.66 6.41 1.13
C LEU A 221 -10.63 6.60 -0.38
N TYR A 222 -9.85 5.78 -1.07
CA TYR A 222 -9.94 5.63 -2.51
C TYR A 222 -10.40 4.21 -2.84
N PHE A 223 -11.46 4.13 -3.62
CA PHE A 223 -12.01 2.87 -4.12
C PHE A 223 -11.41 2.62 -5.51
N LEU A 224 -10.37 1.78 -5.57
CA LEU A 224 -9.54 1.56 -6.75
C LEU A 224 -9.86 0.20 -7.38
N PRO A 225 -9.54 -0.04 -8.67
CA PRO A 225 -9.84 -1.31 -9.33
C PRO A 225 -9.26 -2.55 -8.61
N LEU A 226 -8.11 -2.40 -7.94
CA LEU A 226 -7.37 -3.49 -7.30
C LEU A 226 -7.60 -3.58 -5.78
N GLY A 227 -8.34 -2.64 -5.18
CA GLY A 227 -8.55 -2.60 -3.75
C GLY A 227 -8.93 -1.22 -3.21
N ILE A 228 -9.00 -1.13 -1.88
CA ILE A 228 -9.34 0.10 -1.17
C ILE A 228 -8.08 0.66 -0.51
N LEU A 229 -7.78 1.94 -0.75
CA LEU A 229 -6.68 2.66 -0.11
C LEU A 229 -7.24 3.56 1.00
N PHE A 230 -6.67 3.48 2.20
CA PHE A 230 -6.85 4.46 3.28
C PHE A 230 -5.52 5.20 3.52
N GLY A 231 -5.54 6.52 3.55
CA GLY A 231 -4.32 7.30 3.78
C GLY A 231 -4.56 8.81 3.88
N PHE A 232 -3.53 9.65 3.90
CA PHE A 232 -2.09 9.30 3.95
C PHE A 232 -1.45 9.53 5.33
N LYS A 233 -2.27 9.83 6.36
CA LYS A 233 -1.83 9.82 7.77
C LYS A 233 -1.69 8.37 8.23
N LYS A 234 -0.69 8.06 9.07
CA LYS A 234 -0.47 6.69 9.58
C LYS A 234 -1.66 6.20 10.43
N PRO A 235 -2.19 4.98 10.21
CA PRO A 235 -1.71 3.99 9.24
C PRO A 235 -2.16 4.32 7.81
N THR A 236 -1.26 4.15 6.84
CA THR A 236 -1.63 4.19 5.42
C THR A 236 -1.76 2.75 4.97
N LEU A 237 -2.95 2.34 4.54
CA LEU A 237 -3.30 0.95 4.29
C LEU A 237 -3.75 0.76 2.85
N PHE A 238 -3.30 -0.31 2.22
CA PHE A 238 -3.91 -0.81 1.00
C PHE A 238 -4.58 -2.15 1.29
N ILE A 239 -5.88 -2.25 0.98
CA ILE A 239 -6.70 -3.44 1.21
C ILE A 239 -6.99 -4.06 -0.16
N PRO A 240 -6.28 -5.12 -0.58
CA PRO A 240 -6.52 -5.74 -1.87
C PRO A 240 -7.95 -6.26 -1.99
N THR A 241 -8.59 -6.14 -3.15
CA THR A 241 -9.96 -6.65 -3.35
C THR A 241 -10.10 -8.13 -2.95
N ARG A 242 -9.09 -8.95 -3.28
CA ARG A 242 -9.04 -10.38 -2.93
C ARG A 242 -9.00 -10.67 -1.41
N ALA A 243 -8.61 -9.69 -0.60
CA ALA A 243 -8.57 -9.83 0.85
C ALA A 243 -9.91 -9.49 1.50
N ILE A 244 -10.81 -8.80 0.79
CA ILE A 244 -12.09 -8.34 1.32
C ILE A 244 -13.10 -9.48 1.25
N ALA A 245 -13.58 -9.92 2.41
CA ALA A 245 -14.66 -10.90 2.49
C ALA A 245 -16.03 -10.25 2.43
N ALA A 246 -16.20 -9.12 3.14
CA ALA A 246 -17.46 -8.40 3.18
C ALA A 246 -17.29 -6.92 3.54
N THR A 247 -18.33 -6.14 3.29
CA THR A 247 -18.49 -4.79 3.80
C THR A 247 -19.76 -4.69 4.62
N VAL A 248 -19.74 -3.86 5.67
CA VAL A 248 -20.91 -3.60 6.52
C VAL A 248 -21.09 -2.09 6.64
N ILE A 249 -22.25 -1.59 6.26
CA ILE A 249 -22.66 -0.21 6.48
C ILE A 249 -23.46 -0.16 7.78
N THR A 250 -23.06 0.73 8.68
CA THR A 250 -23.68 0.91 10.00
C THR A 250 -23.87 2.39 10.32
N SER A 251 -24.46 2.69 11.48
CA SER A 251 -24.57 4.06 12.01
C SER A 251 -25.19 5.06 11.02
N VAL A 252 -26.15 4.62 10.20
CA VAL A 252 -26.73 5.45 9.14
C VAL A 252 -27.55 6.58 9.78
N THR A 253 -27.20 7.81 9.46
CA THR A 253 -27.91 9.03 9.88
C THR A 253 -28.43 9.79 8.65
N GLN A 254 -29.01 10.98 8.86
CA GLN A 254 -29.39 11.84 7.75
C GLN A 254 -28.19 12.41 6.97
N ARG A 255 -27.00 12.48 7.58
CA ARG A 255 -25.82 13.16 7.00
C ARG A 255 -24.66 12.24 6.71
N THR A 256 -24.48 11.21 7.52
CA THR A 256 -23.33 10.31 7.45
C THR A 256 -23.71 8.87 7.75
N PHE A 257 -22.83 7.96 7.36
CA PHE A 257 -22.82 6.56 7.77
C PHE A 257 -21.39 6.10 8.05
N ASP A 258 -21.27 4.90 8.61
CA ASP A 258 -19.99 4.24 8.80
C ASP A 258 -19.87 3.04 7.86
N LEU A 259 -18.68 2.78 7.36
CA LEU A 259 -18.31 1.62 6.55
C LEU A 259 -17.29 0.78 7.31
N LYS A 260 -17.55 -0.50 7.45
CA LYS A 260 -16.60 -1.49 7.96
C LYS A 260 -16.19 -2.42 6.84
N VAL A 261 -14.89 -2.61 6.65
CA VAL A 261 -14.32 -3.56 5.68
C VAL A 261 -13.82 -4.78 6.44
N CYS A 262 -14.48 -5.92 6.23
CA CYS A 262 -14.16 -7.19 6.86
C CYS A 262 -13.28 -8.03 5.93
N LEU A 263 -12.10 -8.42 6.40
CA LEU A 263 -11.19 -9.25 5.63
C LEU A 263 -11.49 -10.74 5.80
N ALA A 264 -11.09 -11.53 4.80
CA ALA A 264 -11.11 -12.97 4.88
C ALA A 264 -10.23 -13.47 6.05
N PRO A 265 -10.47 -14.69 6.58
CA PRO A 265 -9.61 -15.28 7.59
C PRO A 265 -8.13 -15.21 7.16
N ASP A 266 -7.26 -14.83 8.10
CA ASP A 266 -5.81 -14.68 7.92
C ASP A 266 -5.35 -13.64 6.87
N ALA A 267 -6.27 -12.99 6.16
CA ALA A 267 -5.93 -11.92 5.24
C ALA A 267 -5.53 -10.64 5.99
N GLN A 268 -4.52 -9.96 5.46
CA GLN A 268 -3.98 -8.72 6.01
C GLN A 268 -3.99 -7.62 4.94
N PRO A 269 -4.23 -6.36 5.32
CA PRO A 269 -3.93 -5.23 4.46
C PRO A 269 -2.42 -5.04 4.38
N LEU A 270 -1.98 -4.32 3.36
CA LEU A 270 -0.59 -3.90 3.22
C LEU A 270 -0.40 -2.52 3.88
N GLY A 271 0.85 -2.20 4.22
CA GLY A 271 1.24 -0.86 4.70
C GLY A 271 1.26 -0.66 6.22
N ALA A 272 0.92 -1.68 7.01
CA ALA A 272 1.05 -1.66 8.47
C ALA A 272 1.35 -3.05 9.02
N PRO A 273 2.16 -3.18 10.08
CA PRO A 273 2.44 -4.48 10.68
C PRO A 273 1.19 -5.01 11.39
N ALA A 274 1.01 -6.32 11.45
CA ALA A 274 -0.13 -6.97 12.10
C ALA A 274 -0.36 -6.48 13.55
N ALA A 275 0.72 -6.23 14.30
CA ALA A 275 0.64 -5.68 15.65
C ALA A 275 -0.05 -4.31 15.73
N ALA A 276 0.12 -3.44 14.72
CA ALA A 276 -0.55 -2.14 14.65
C ALA A 276 -2.05 -2.26 14.32
N LEU A 277 -2.48 -3.43 13.86
CA LEU A 277 -3.85 -3.72 13.47
C LEU A 277 -4.57 -4.66 14.45
N ALA A 278 -3.88 -5.13 15.50
CA ALA A 278 -4.42 -6.08 16.47
C ALA A 278 -5.72 -5.60 17.14
N SER A 279 -5.89 -4.29 17.36
CA SER A 279 -7.12 -3.73 17.91
C SER A 279 -8.35 -3.84 17.00
N TYR A 280 -8.13 -4.14 15.71
CA TYR A 280 -9.19 -4.32 14.71
C TYR A 280 -9.48 -5.81 14.45
N LEU A 281 -8.78 -6.72 15.12
CA LEU A 281 -9.04 -8.15 15.02
C LEU A 281 -10.22 -8.53 15.93
N GLN A 282 -11.29 -9.06 15.34
CA GLN A 282 -12.48 -9.53 16.04
C GLN A 282 -12.87 -10.89 15.47
N ASP A 283 -13.07 -11.90 16.33
CA ASP A 283 -13.42 -13.27 15.92
C ASP A 283 -12.52 -13.85 14.82
N ASN A 284 -11.20 -13.65 14.98
CA ASN A 284 -10.16 -14.06 14.02
C ASN A 284 -10.31 -13.46 12.60
N LYS A 285 -11.03 -12.33 12.48
CA LYS A 285 -11.19 -11.59 11.23
C LYS A 285 -10.82 -10.13 11.46
N LEU A 286 -10.06 -9.55 10.54
CA LEU A 286 -9.73 -8.14 10.63
C LEU A 286 -10.92 -7.31 10.14
N GLN A 287 -11.41 -6.42 10.99
CA GLN A 287 -12.54 -5.53 10.71
C GLN A 287 -12.08 -4.08 10.77
N LEU A 288 -11.84 -3.47 9.62
CA LEU A 288 -11.31 -2.11 9.51
C LEU A 288 -12.47 -1.09 9.48
N PRO A 289 -12.63 -0.24 10.52
CA PRO A 289 -13.75 0.69 10.60
C PRO A 289 -13.39 2.05 10.00
N PHE A 290 -14.31 2.59 9.21
CA PHE A 290 -14.25 3.91 8.59
C PHE A 290 -15.54 4.65 8.91
N SER A 291 -15.46 5.74 9.67
CA SER A 291 -16.63 6.47 10.15
C SER A 291 -16.81 7.82 9.50
N MET A 292 -17.99 8.42 9.73
CA MET A 292 -18.33 9.78 9.32
C MET A 292 -18.25 10.00 7.80
N ILE A 293 -18.57 8.96 7.01
CA ILE A 293 -18.66 9.08 5.55
C ILE A 293 -19.94 9.80 5.20
N GLU A 294 -19.88 10.80 4.32
CA GLU A 294 -21.05 11.60 3.94
C GLU A 294 -22.08 10.77 3.16
N GLN A 295 -23.37 10.97 3.45
CA GLN A 295 -24.48 10.25 2.84
C GLN A 295 -24.50 10.27 1.30
N PRO A 296 -24.14 11.38 0.62
CA PRO A 296 -24.06 11.40 -0.84
C PRO A 296 -23.10 10.36 -1.43
N GLU A 297 -22.07 9.91 -0.69
CA GLU A 297 -21.09 8.92 -1.17
C GLU A 297 -21.64 7.49 -1.19
N TYR A 298 -22.75 7.21 -0.50
CA TYR A 298 -23.34 5.88 -0.40
C TYR A 298 -23.53 5.24 -1.78
N GLY A 299 -24.13 5.97 -2.73
CA GLY A 299 -24.43 5.44 -4.06
C GLY A 299 -23.18 5.02 -4.85
N GLY A 300 -22.10 5.80 -4.78
CA GLY A 300 -20.84 5.46 -5.43
C GLY A 300 -20.15 4.26 -4.78
N ILE A 301 -20.21 4.17 -3.45
CA ILE A 301 -19.63 3.06 -2.67
C ILE A 301 -20.41 1.76 -2.91
N ASP A 302 -21.74 1.81 -2.87
CA ASP A 302 -22.61 0.66 -3.14
C ASP A 302 -22.40 0.10 -4.55
N GLN A 303 -22.29 0.97 -5.57
CA GLN A 303 -21.98 0.55 -6.94
C GLN A 303 -20.61 -0.12 -7.04
N TYR A 304 -19.59 0.42 -6.36
CA TYR A 304 -18.26 -0.17 -6.33
C TYR A 304 -18.27 -1.57 -5.69
N ILE A 305 -18.92 -1.73 -4.53
CA ILE A 305 -19.06 -3.01 -3.81
C ILE A 305 -19.73 -4.05 -4.70
N LYS A 306 -20.88 -3.71 -5.30
CA LYS A 306 -21.62 -4.58 -6.21
C LYS A 306 -20.81 -4.97 -7.44
N LYS A 307 -20.09 -4.00 -8.03
CA LYS A 307 -19.29 -4.23 -9.23
C LYS A 307 -18.17 -5.24 -9.00
N LEU A 308 -17.51 -5.18 -7.85
CA LEU A 308 -16.43 -6.10 -7.50
C LEU A 308 -16.94 -7.42 -6.89
N GLY A 309 -18.27 -7.61 -6.80
CA GLY A 309 -18.87 -8.81 -6.20
C GLY A 309 -18.53 -8.98 -4.73
N ILE A 310 -18.21 -7.88 -4.02
CA ILE A 310 -17.93 -7.92 -2.59
C ILE A 310 -19.24 -8.17 -1.85
N ASN A 311 -19.22 -9.08 -0.89
CA ASN A 311 -20.41 -9.42 -0.10
C ASN A 311 -20.85 -8.21 0.76
N ASP A 312 -22.08 -7.78 0.61
CA ASP A 312 -22.68 -6.74 1.45
C ASP A 312 -23.45 -7.39 2.61
N GLN A 313 -23.00 -7.14 3.83
CA GLN A 313 -23.58 -7.68 5.06
C GLN A 313 -24.32 -6.63 5.90
N SER A 314 -24.61 -5.44 5.35
CA SER A 314 -25.23 -4.32 6.09
C SER A 314 -26.59 -4.66 6.71
N MET A 315 -27.33 -5.64 6.17
CA MET A 315 -28.70 -6.01 6.61
C MET A 315 -28.82 -7.41 7.22
N THR A 316 -27.73 -8.00 7.70
CA THR A 316 -27.81 -9.27 8.43
C THR A 316 -28.43 -9.08 9.83
N GLU A 317 -29.03 -10.12 10.39
CA GLU A 317 -29.67 -10.09 11.73
C GLU A 317 -28.72 -9.57 12.82
N GLU A 318 -27.41 -9.82 12.68
CA GLU A 318 -26.36 -9.39 13.61
C GLU A 318 -25.96 -7.91 13.46
N THR A 319 -26.26 -7.27 12.33
CA THR A 319 -25.82 -5.90 11.99
C THR A 319 -26.96 -4.90 11.87
N LYS A 320 -28.21 -5.37 12.00
CA LYS A 320 -29.40 -4.53 11.94
C LYS A 320 -29.44 -3.58 13.15
N ALA A 321 -29.77 -2.31 12.90
CA ALA A 321 -29.95 -1.34 13.99
C ALA A 321 -31.02 -1.85 14.98
N PRO A 322 -30.83 -1.70 16.31
CA PRO A 322 -31.85 -2.07 17.29
C PRO A 322 -33.15 -1.32 16.98
N GLU A 323 -34.29 -2.02 17.03
CA GLU A 323 -35.58 -1.37 16.84
C GLU A 323 -35.78 -0.26 17.90
N PRO A 324 -36.25 0.93 17.51
CA PRO A 324 -36.52 1.99 18.48
C PRO A 324 -37.55 1.50 19.49
N ALA A 325 -37.18 1.50 20.77
CA ALA A 325 -38.09 1.14 21.85
C ALA A 325 -39.38 1.96 21.75
N LYS A 326 -40.53 1.27 21.59
CA LYS A 326 -41.85 1.90 21.57
C LYS A 326 -41.98 2.79 22.80
N LYS A 327 -42.12 4.10 22.59
CA LYS A 327 -42.44 5.03 23.67
C LYS A 327 -43.76 4.58 24.28
N ALA A 328 -43.74 4.21 25.56
CA ALA A 328 -44.95 3.92 26.31
C ALA A 328 -45.85 5.16 26.27
N GLU A 329 -47.04 5.00 25.70
CA GLU A 329 -48.10 6.00 25.78
C GLU A 329 -48.44 6.20 27.26
N LYS A 330 -48.16 7.40 27.76
CA LYS A 330 -48.68 7.84 29.06
C LYS A 330 -50.15 8.19 28.85
N TYR A 331 -51.03 7.33 29.34
CA TYR A 331 -52.42 7.65 29.62
C TYR A 331 -52.52 8.57 30.84
#